data_AF-A0A963FGU4-F1
#
_entry.id   AF-A0A963FGU4-F1
#
_cell.length_a   1.000
_cell.length_b   1.000
_cell.length_c   1.000
_cell.angle_alpha   90.00
_cell.angle_beta   90.00
_cell.angle_gamma   90.00
#
_symmetry.space_group_name_H-M   'P 1'
#
loop_
_entity.id
_entity.type
_entity.pdbx_description
1 polymer ?
#
loop_
_entity_poly.entity_id
_entity_poly.type
_entity_poly.pdbx_seq_one_letter_code
_entity_poly.pdbx_strand_id
1 'polypeptide(L)'
;MSGVQATPILYSAILSGSNEVPANASPGTGTATVAYDPIAHTLSLDVTFSGLSGNTTAAHIHCCAPPGANAAVATSLPSFLGFPAGVVSGLYSQVFDLTLASSFNAAFVAANGGTVLGAEAALSNGLAGGNAYLNIHTTAFPGGEIRGNLAPVPEPTTLGLIGLGLAGFGYARKRVAA
;
A
#
# COMPACT_ATOMS: atom_id res chain seq x y z
N MET A 1 -3.18 31.82 3.14
CA MET A 1 -2.12 31.12 2.39
C MET A 1 -2.61 29.69 2.19
N SER A 2 -3.30 29.39 1.10
CA SER A 2 -3.69 28.00 0.80
C SER A 2 -2.42 27.26 0.37
N GLY A 3 -1.86 26.46 1.28
CA GLY A 3 -0.75 25.58 0.95
C GLY A 3 -1.20 24.60 -0.12
N VAL A 4 -0.42 24.48 -1.19
CA VAL A 4 -0.58 23.42 -2.18
C VAL A 4 -0.20 22.12 -1.47
N GLN A 5 -1.18 21.32 -1.03
CA GLN A 5 -0.94 19.90 -0.77
C GLN A 5 -0.85 19.20 -2.13
N ALA A 6 0.17 18.37 -2.33
CA ALA A 6 0.14 17.42 -3.43
C ALA A 6 -1.02 16.45 -3.19
N THR A 7 -1.65 16.01 -4.28
CA THR A 7 -2.53 14.84 -4.21
C THR A 7 -1.67 13.64 -3.85
N PRO A 8 -1.93 12.93 -2.73
CA PRO A 8 -1.19 11.73 -2.37
C PRO A 8 -1.30 10.68 -3.48
N ILE A 9 -0.22 9.95 -3.73
CA ILE A 9 -0.22 8.84 -4.67
C ILE A 9 -0.83 7.63 -3.95
N LEU A 10 -1.93 7.10 -4.50
CA LEU A 10 -2.66 5.99 -3.92
C LEU A 10 -2.16 4.64 -4.45
N TYR A 11 -1.98 3.70 -3.54
CA TYR A 11 -1.69 2.30 -3.81
C TYR A 11 -2.67 1.42 -3.07
N SER A 12 -3.00 0.26 -3.62
CA SER A 12 -3.87 -0.70 -2.95
C SER A 12 -3.41 -2.14 -3.14
N ALA A 13 -3.81 -3.01 -2.22
CA ALA A 13 -3.56 -4.44 -2.29
C ALA A 13 -4.75 -5.22 -1.72
N ILE A 14 -5.01 -6.39 -2.31
CA ILE A 14 -5.82 -7.44 -1.71
C ILE A 14 -4.88 -8.45 -1.06
N LEU A 15 -5.09 -8.74 0.22
CA LEU A 15 -4.26 -9.63 1.02
C LEU A 15 -4.88 -11.02 1.06
N SER A 16 -4.11 -12.06 0.76
CA SER A 16 -4.53 -13.46 0.88
C SER A 16 -3.35 -14.40 1.08
N GLY A 17 -3.63 -15.63 1.55
CA GLY A 17 -2.62 -16.68 1.64
C GLY A 17 -2.10 -17.16 0.28
N SER A 18 -2.93 -17.07 -0.77
CA SER A 18 -2.54 -17.41 -2.14
C SER A 18 -1.47 -16.48 -2.73
N ASN A 19 -1.34 -15.28 -2.16
CA ASN A 19 -0.36 -14.28 -2.58
C ASN A 19 0.97 -14.40 -1.84
N GLU A 20 1.07 -15.25 -0.81
CA GLU A 20 2.34 -15.53 -0.14
C GLU A 20 3.35 -16.22 -1.04
N VAL A 21 4.62 -16.17 -0.66
CA VAL A 21 5.72 -16.82 -1.39
C VAL A 21 6.56 -17.67 -0.44
N PRO A 22 6.36 -19.01 -0.41
CA PRO A 22 5.37 -19.78 -1.19
C PRO A 22 3.92 -19.54 -0.69
N ALA A 23 2.95 -19.76 -1.58
CA ALA A 23 1.53 -19.62 -1.26
C ALA A 23 1.12 -20.59 -0.14
N ASN A 24 0.19 -20.16 0.72
CA ASN A 24 -0.35 -20.96 1.81
C ASN A 24 -1.88 -21.12 1.70
N ALA A 25 -2.46 -21.97 2.57
CA ALA A 25 -3.89 -22.31 2.56
C ALA A 25 -4.73 -21.52 3.58
N SER A 26 -4.24 -20.39 4.09
CA SER A 26 -5.00 -19.57 5.03
C SER A 26 -6.34 -19.11 4.40
N PRO A 27 -7.46 -19.19 5.15
CA PRO A 27 -8.72 -18.58 4.75
C PRO A 27 -8.75 -17.07 5.00
N GLY A 28 -7.70 -16.52 5.62
CA GLY A 28 -7.58 -15.11 5.93
C GLY A 28 -7.62 -14.24 4.69
N THR A 29 -8.25 -13.08 4.83
CA THR A 29 -8.33 -12.06 3.77
C THR A 29 -8.13 -10.68 4.35
N GLY A 30 -7.71 -9.74 3.50
CA GLY A 30 -7.66 -8.34 3.87
C GLY A 30 -7.54 -7.42 2.67
N THR A 31 -7.58 -6.12 2.96
CA THR A 31 -7.28 -5.06 1.99
C THR A 31 -6.33 -4.07 2.64
N ALA A 32 -5.48 -3.46 1.83
CA ALA A 32 -4.63 -2.36 2.25
C ALA A 32 -4.73 -1.22 1.24
N THR A 33 -4.82 0.01 1.74
CA THR A 33 -4.65 1.24 0.95
C THR A 33 -3.50 2.03 1.56
N VAL A 34 -2.61 2.50 0.70
CA VAL A 34 -1.48 3.36 1.06
C VAL A 34 -1.61 4.67 0.30
N ALA A 35 -1.57 5.79 1.00
CA ALA A 35 -1.47 7.11 0.40
C ALA A 35 -0.12 7.72 0.74
N TYR A 36 0.74 7.92 -0.27
CA TYR A 36 2.06 8.51 -0.09
C TYR A 36 2.06 9.97 -0.57
N ASP A 37 2.37 10.89 0.33
CA ASP A 37 2.56 12.32 0.01
C ASP A 37 4.06 12.65 0.02
N PRO A 38 4.68 12.87 -1.16
CA PRO A 38 6.11 13.16 -1.27
C PRO A 38 6.48 14.59 -0.87
N ILE A 39 5.51 15.50 -0.70
CA ILE A 39 5.76 16.87 -0.22
C ILE A 39 5.71 16.89 1.30
N ALA A 40 4.68 16.25 1.87
CA ALA A 40 4.54 16.17 3.33
C ALA A 40 5.43 15.09 3.96
N HIS A 41 6.06 14.23 3.16
CA HIS A 41 6.81 13.06 3.63
C HIS A 41 5.97 12.16 4.53
N THR A 42 4.72 11.90 4.12
CA THR A 42 3.79 11.07 4.90
C THR A 42 3.31 9.84 4.15
N LEU A 43 3.04 8.78 4.92
CA LEU A 43 2.41 7.56 4.44
C LEU A 43 1.16 7.29 5.28
N SER A 44 -0.02 7.48 4.70
CA SER A 44 -1.27 6.98 5.29
C SER A 44 -1.43 5.51 4.96
N LEU A 45 -1.78 4.70 5.94
CA LEU A 45 -2.02 3.28 5.80
C LEU A 45 -3.36 2.91 6.41
N ASP A 46 -4.26 2.41 5.56
CA ASP A 46 -5.54 1.83 5.94
C ASP A 46 -5.53 0.34 5.64
N VAL A 47 -5.80 -0.48 6.65
CA VAL A 47 -5.80 -1.95 6.53
C VAL A 47 -7.07 -2.51 7.17
N THR A 48 -7.72 -3.41 6.46
CA THR A 48 -8.78 -4.25 7.01
C THR A 48 -8.41 -5.71 6.81
N PHE A 49 -8.62 -6.55 7.83
CA PHE A 49 -8.32 -7.97 7.73
C PHE A 49 -9.26 -8.79 8.60
N SER A 50 -9.49 -10.04 8.21
CA SER A 50 -10.34 -10.98 8.93
C SER A 50 -10.07 -12.42 8.54
N GLY A 51 -10.59 -13.36 9.35
CA GLY A 51 -10.52 -14.79 9.05
C GLY A 51 -9.12 -15.39 9.20
N LEU A 52 -8.21 -14.73 9.92
CA LEU A 52 -6.89 -15.29 10.20
C LEU A 52 -7.02 -16.56 11.06
N SER A 53 -6.12 -17.51 10.83
CA SER A 53 -6.09 -18.82 11.48
C SER A 53 -5.32 -18.80 12.80
N GLY A 54 -4.68 -17.68 13.12
CA GLY A 54 -3.96 -17.45 14.35
C GLY A 54 -3.93 -15.98 14.71
N ASN A 55 -3.44 -15.69 15.91
CA ASN A 55 -3.35 -14.34 16.42
C ASN A 55 -2.24 -13.56 15.68
N THR A 56 -2.51 -12.30 15.31
CA THR A 56 -1.52 -11.41 14.69
C THR A 56 -0.25 -11.26 15.54
N THR A 57 0.90 -11.40 14.90
CA THR A 57 2.24 -11.27 15.52
C THR A 57 3.10 -10.20 14.87
N ALA A 58 2.92 -9.93 13.58
CA ALA A 58 3.63 -8.90 12.83
C ALA A 58 2.78 -8.35 11.68
N ALA A 59 2.98 -7.09 11.31
CA ALA A 59 2.40 -6.48 10.12
C ALA A 59 3.29 -5.35 9.60
N HIS A 60 3.78 -5.49 8.37
CA HIS A 60 4.75 -4.56 7.79
C HIS A 60 4.73 -4.57 6.26
N ILE A 61 5.31 -3.52 5.66
CA ILE A 61 5.60 -3.47 4.23
C ILE A 61 7.01 -3.98 3.97
N HIS A 62 7.15 -4.86 2.99
CA HIS A 62 8.43 -5.32 2.45
C HIS A 62 8.81 -4.51 1.21
N CYS A 63 10.11 -4.29 1.01
CA CYS A 63 10.64 -3.66 -0.19
C CYS A 63 12.14 -4.05 -0.40
N CYS A 64 12.66 -4.18 -1.61
CA CYS A 64 11.94 -4.10 -2.88
C CYS A 64 12.24 -5.34 -3.72
N ALA A 65 11.21 -6.08 -4.10
CA ALA A 65 11.32 -7.23 -4.98
C ALA A 65 10.11 -7.29 -5.92
N PRO A 66 10.27 -7.79 -7.15
CA PRO A 66 9.15 -7.95 -8.06
C PRO A 66 8.08 -8.89 -7.48
N PRO A 67 6.82 -8.79 -7.92
CA PRO A 67 5.78 -9.74 -7.54
C PRO A 67 6.23 -11.20 -7.72
N GLY A 68 5.98 -12.02 -6.70
CA GLY A 68 6.44 -13.42 -6.66
C GLY A 68 7.82 -13.63 -6.03
N ALA A 69 8.50 -12.59 -5.56
CA ALA A 69 9.74 -12.69 -4.80
C ALA A 69 9.62 -12.09 -3.39
N ASN A 70 10.42 -12.61 -2.46
CA ASN A 70 10.51 -12.09 -1.09
C ASN A 70 11.51 -10.92 -1.04
N ALA A 71 11.19 -9.90 -0.22
CA ALA A 71 12.08 -8.76 0.04
C ALA A 71 12.34 -8.56 1.54
N ALA A 72 13.29 -7.70 1.88
CA ALA A 72 13.51 -7.27 3.25
C ALA A 72 12.31 -6.43 3.77
N VAL A 73 12.14 -6.39 5.10
CA VAL A 73 11.11 -5.53 5.72
C VAL A 73 11.57 -4.09 5.70
N ALA A 74 10.76 -3.21 5.09
CA ALA A 74 11.08 -1.78 4.94
C ALA A 74 10.60 -0.94 6.14
N THR A 75 9.43 -1.25 6.68
CA THR A 75 8.78 -0.47 7.74
C THR A 75 9.11 -0.99 9.14
N SER A 76 8.62 -0.31 10.17
CA SER A 76 8.87 -0.67 11.58
C SER A 76 8.58 -2.14 11.92
N LEU A 77 9.40 -2.70 12.82
CA LEU A 77 9.27 -4.06 13.34
C LEU A 77 8.88 -4.05 14.83
N PRO A 78 8.17 -5.09 15.33
CA PRO A 78 7.61 -6.20 14.56
C PRO A 78 6.37 -5.79 13.76
N SER A 79 5.74 -4.67 14.10
CA SER A 79 4.59 -4.14 13.38
C SER A 79 4.68 -2.64 13.25
N PHE A 80 3.80 -2.08 12.43
CA PHE A 80 3.39 -0.70 12.54
C PHE A 80 2.97 -0.31 13.97
N LEU A 81 3.27 0.93 14.38
CA LEU A 81 2.90 1.44 15.70
C LEU A 81 1.37 1.45 15.89
N GLY A 82 0.89 0.69 16.88
CA GLY A 82 -0.54 0.58 17.19
C GLY A 82 -1.31 -0.42 16.33
N PHE A 83 -0.63 -1.22 15.50
CA PHE A 83 -1.28 -2.29 14.76
C PHE A 83 -1.91 -3.31 15.72
N PRO A 84 -3.16 -3.78 15.48
CA PRO A 84 -3.82 -4.75 16.36
C PRO A 84 -3.01 -6.05 16.51
N ALA A 85 -2.51 -6.31 17.70
CA ALA A 85 -1.79 -7.53 18.05
C ALA A 85 -2.71 -8.52 18.78
N GLY A 86 -2.48 -9.82 18.62
CA GLY A 86 -3.23 -10.82 19.37
C GLY A 86 -4.65 -11.08 18.85
N VAL A 87 -4.99 -10.62 17.64
CA VAL A 87 -6.34 -10.71 17.06
C VAL A 87 -6.36 -11.52 15.78
N VAL A 88 -7.53 -12.00 15.37
CA VAL A 88 -7.74 -12.71 14.09
C VAL A 88 -8.45 -11.85 13.02
N SER A 89 -8.83 -10.63 13.40
CA SER A 89 -9.49 -9.64 12.55
C SER A 89 -9.25 -8.25 13.10
N GLY A 90 -9.23 -7.24 12.24
CA GLY A 90 -9.08 -5.86 12.68
C GLY A 90 -9.24 -4.84 11.57
N LEU A 91 -9.39 -3.59 12.03
CA LEU A 91 -9.28 -2.39 11.23
C LEU A 91 -8.08 -1.62 11.78
N TYR A 92 -7.32 -1.00 10.90
CA TYR A 92 -6.17 -0.19 11.25
C TYR A 92 -6.07 0.99 10.30
N SER A 93 -5.88 2.18 10.84
CA SER A 93 -5.73 3.43 10.08
C SER A 93 -4.74 4.30 10.84
N GLN A 94 -3.61 4.63 10.20
CA GLN A 94 -2.58 5.49 10.77
C GLN A 94 -1.84 6.26 9.68
N VAL A 95 -1.31 7.43 10.06
CA VAL A 95 -0.40 8.23 9.23
C VAL A 95 0.99 8.20 9.85
N PHE A 96 2.00 7.91 9.03
CA PHE A 96 3.40 7.93 9.43
C PHE A 96 4.10 9.14 8.84
N ASP A 97 4.93 9.79 9.66
CA ASP A 97 5.93 10.76 9.21
C ASP A 97 7.20 9.99 8.79
N LEU A 98 7.50 10.01 7.50
CA LEU A 98 8.65 9.32 6.90
C LEU A 98 9.97 10.07 7.11
N THR A 99 9.96 11.26 7.71
CA THR A 99 11.19 11.90 8.18
C THR A 99 11.71 11.27 9.48
N LEU A 100 10.88 10.49 10.18
CA LEU A 100 11.23 9.82 11.43
C LEU A 100 11.79 8.42 11.18
N ALA A 101 12.93 8.12 11.81
CA ALA A 101 13.55 6.79 11.76
C ALA A 101 12.64 5.68 12.32
N SER A 102 11.70 6.02 13.21
CA SER A 102 10.73 5.08 13.78
C SER A 102 9.74 4.53 12.76
N SER A 103 9.60 5.14 11.58
CA SER A 103 8.74 4.66 10.50
C SER A 103 9.36 3.51 9.71
N PHE A 104 10.67 3.27 9.87
CA PHE A 104 11.42 2.29 9.10
C PHE A 104 12.06 1.20 9.96
N ASN A 105 12.38 0.08 9.32
CA ASN A 105 13.33 -0.88 9.85
C ASN A 105 14.75 -0.30 9.77
N ALA A 106 15.49 -0.32 10.88
CA ALA A 106 16.87 0.15 10.92
C ALA A 106 17.79 -0.58 9.91
N ALA A 107 17.57 -1.88 9.66
CA ALA A 107 18.33 -2.63 8.66
C ALA A 107 18.03 -2.14 7.23
N PHE A 108 16.78 -1.74 6.96
CA PHE A 108 16.41 -1.16 5.67
C PHE A 108 17.00 0.24 5.50
N VAL A 109 17.02 1.06 6.56
CA VAL A 109 17.73 2.35 6.56
C VAL A 109 19.21 2.15 6.24
N ALA A 110 19.89 1.22 6.93
CA ALA A 110 21.30 0.92 6.69
C ALA A 110 21.58 0.47 5.24
N ALA A 111 20.72 -0.38 4.67
CA ALA A 111 20.86 -0.86 3.30
C ALA A 111 20.64 0.22 2.23
N ASN A 112 19.94 1.31 2.57
CA ASN A 112 19.58 2.39 1.65
C ASN A 112 20.31 3.69 1.99
N GLY A 113 21.63 3.59 2.12
CA GLY A 113 22.51 4.75 2.34
C GLY A 113 22.55 5.27 3.78
N GLY A 114 21.99 4.54 4.74
CA GLY A 114 22.08 4.86 6.17
C GLY A 114 21.25 6.06 6.60
N THR A 115 20.33 6.55 5.76
CA THR A 115 19.51 7.73 6.05
C THR A 115 18.02 7.43 5.85
N VAL A 116 17.17 8.14 6.60
CA VAL A 116 15.72 8.09 6.43
C VAL A 116 15.28 8.52 5.03
N LEU A 117 15.95 9.54 4.46
CA LEU A 117 15.70 10.01 3.10
C LEU A 117 15.98 8.92 2.05
N GLY A 118 17.08 8.18 2.21
CA GLY A 118 17.40 7.06 1.33
C GLY A 118 16.41 5.90 1.46
N ALA A 119 15.95 5.60 2.68
CA ALA A 119 14.92 4.60 2.93
C ALA A 119 13.56 5.01 2.32
N GLU A 120 13.14 6.26 2.49
CA GLU A 120 11.92 6.80 1.89
C GLU A 120 11.98 6.76 0.36
N ALA A 121 13.11 7.17 -0.23
CA ALA A 121 13.32 7.12 -1.67
C ALA A 121 13.24 5.68 -2.20
N ALA A 122 13.84 4.71 -1.50
CA ALA A 122 13.76 3.30 -1.87
C ALA A 122 12.33 2.76 -1.77
N LEU A 123 11.63 3.05 -0.67
CA LEU A 123 10.25 2.60 -0.45
C LEU A 123 9.29 3.19 -1.48
N SER A 124 9.36 4.50 -1.73
CA SER A 124 8.50 5.18 -2.72
C SER A 124 8.76 4.69 -4.15
N ASN A 125 10.01 4.46 -4.54
CA ASN A 125 10.35 3.82 -5.82
C ASN A 125 9.81 2.39 -5.91
N GLY A 126 9.85 1.63 -4.80
CA GLY A 126 9.29 0.30 -4.74
C GLY A 126 7.77 0.28 -4.87
N LEU A 127 7.07 1.21 -4.21
CA LEU A 127 5.63 1.40 -4.37
C LEU A 127 5.27 1.74 -5.83
N ALA A 128 5.94 2.72 -6.41
CA ALA A 128 5.74 3.12 -7.81
C ALA A 128 6.00 1.99 -8.81
N GLY A 129 6.97 1.13 -8.51
CA GLY A 129 7.32 -0.04 -9.31
C GLY A 129 6.48 -1.30 -9.06
N GLY A 130 5.53 -1.28 -8.12
CA GLY A 130 4.78 -2.49 -7.71
C GLY A 130 5.65 -3.55 -7.00
N ASN A 131 6.81 -3.14 -6.51
CA ASN A 131 7.83 -3.99 -5.88
C ASN A 131 7.77 -3.98 -4.34
N ALA A 132 6.71 -3.40 -3.79
CA ALA A 132 6.42 -3.39 -2.36
C ALA A 132 5.13 -4.17 -2.08
N TYR A 133 5.07 -4.85 -0.93
CA TYR A 133 3.90 -5.61 -0.52
C TYR A 133 3.68 -5.49 0.99
N LEU A 134 2.42 -5.47 1.41
CA LEU A 134 2.06 -5.58 2.81
C LEU A 134 1.89 -7.06 3.18
N ASN A 135 2.45 -7.44 4.32
CA ASN A 135 2.36 -8.80 4.86
C ASN A 135 1.85 -8.75 6.30
N ILE A 136 0.92 -9.64 6.66
CA ILE A 136 0.48 -9.89 8.04
C ILE A 136 0.91 -11.31 8.42
N HIS A 137 1.50 -11.45 9.60
CA HIS A 137 1.98 -12.71 10.17
C HIS A 137 1.16 -13.07 11.39
N THR A 138 1.04 -14.36 11.66
CA THR A 138 0.32 -14.86 12.83
C THR A 138 1.06 -15.98 13.53
N THR A 139 0.53 -16.40 14.67
CA THR A 139 0.99 -17.60 15.37
C THR A 139 0.85 -18.88 14.54
N ALA A 140 -0.11 -18.93 13.60
CA ALA A 140 -0.32 -20.08 12.72
C ALA A 140 0.58 -20.05 11.48
N PHE A 141 0.92 -18.85 10.99
CA PHE A 141 1.83 -18.67 9.85
C PHE A 141 2.92 -17.63 10.17
N PRO A 142 3.99 -18.03 10.87
CA PRO A 142 5.06 -17.11 11.28
C PRO A 142 5.81 -16.48 10.10
N GLY A 143 5.89 -17.18 8.97
CA GLY A 143 6.52 -16.67 7.74
C GLY A 143 5.67 -15.69 6.93
N GLY A 144 4.39 -15.53 7.29
CA GLY A 144 3.39 -14.71 6.59
C GLY A 144 2.10 -15.50 6.43
N GLU A 145 0.99 -14.96 6.94
CA GLU A 145 -0.34 -15.55 6.73
C GLU A 145 -1.01 -15.00 5.47
N ILE A 146 -1.05 -13.68 5.32
CA ILE A 146 -1.63 -13.00 4.16
C ILE A 146 -0.73 -11.88 3.64
N ARG A 147 -0.59 -11.82 2.32
CA ARG A 147 0.21 -10.84 1.58
C ARG A 147 -0.57 -10.19 0.44
N GLY A 148 -0.21 -8.97 0.07
CA GLY A 148 -0.59 -8.40 -1.22
C GLY A 148 0.39 -7.32 -1.70
N ASN A 149 0.77 -7.41 -2.98
CA ASN A 149 1.57 -6.37 -3.65
C ASN A 149 0.76 -5.08 -3.77
N LEU A 150 1.38 -3.97 -3.37
CA LEU A 150 0.80 -2.64 -3.46
C LEU A 150 0.94 -2.14 -4.89
N ALA A 151 -0.19 -2.00 -5.59
CA ALA A 151 -0.25 -1.52 -6.96
C ALA A 151 -0.83 -0.09 -6.99
N PRO A 152 -0.35 0.78 -7.90
CA PRO A 152 -0.92 2.11 -8.08
C PRO A 152 -2.42 2.03 -8.37
N VAL A 153 -3.19 2.87 -7.70
CA VAL A 153 -4.61 3.07 -8.01
C VAL A 153 -4.68 4.11 -9.14
N PRO A 154 -5.28 3.79 -10.30
CA PRO A 154 -5.47 4.78 -11.35
C PRO A 154 -6.32 5.94 -10.83
N GLU A 155 -5.81 7.16 -10.89
CA GLU A 155 -6.59 8.35 -10.56
C GLU A 155 -7.89 8.35 -11.38
N PRO A 156 -9.06 8.64 -10.77
CA PRO A 156 -10.31 8.72 -11.51
C PRO A 156 -10.14 9.76 -12.61
N THR A 157 -10.20 9.30 -13.87
CA THR A 157 -10.04 10.13 -15.05
C THR A 157 -11.23 11.07 -15.18
N THR A 158 -11.22 12.16 -14.41
CA THR A 158 -12.16 13.28 -14.61
C THR A 158 -12.04 13.84 -16.04
N LEU A 159 -10.91 13.61 -16.72
CA LEU A 159 -10.72 13.89 -18.15
C LEU A 159 -11.50 12.93 -19.09
N GLY A 160 -11.78 11.69 -18.69
CA GLY A 160 -12.58 10.74 -19.47
C GLY A 160 -14.06 11.12 -19.53
N LEU A 161 -14.58 11.74 -18.48
CA LEU A 161 -15.96 12.25 -18.42
C LEU A 161 -16.16 13.50 -19.30
N ILE A 162 -15.12 14.33 -19.48
CA ILE A 162 -15.17 15.47 -20.40
C ILE A 162 -15.18 15.00 -21.88
N GLY A 163 -14.45 13.92 -22.20
CA GLY A 163 -14.41 13.33 -23.54
C GLY A 163 -15.75 12.75 -24.01
N LEU A 164 -16.50 12.09 -23.12
CA LEU A 164 -17.86 11.61 -23.42
C LEU A 164 -18.89 12.76 -23.50
N GLY A 165 -18.72 13.81 -22.70
CA GLY A 165 -19.57 14.99 -22.74
C GLY A 165 -19.50 15.75 -24.08
N LEU A 166 -18.32 15.88 -24.67
CA LEU A 166 -18.14 16.59 -25.95
C LEU A 166 -18.59 15.76 -27.17
N ALA A 167 -18.45 14.43 -27.13
CA ALA A 167 -18.94 13.55 -28.19
C ALA A 167 -20.48 13.53 -28.26
N GLY A 168 -21.17 13.64 -27.12
CA GLY A 168 -22.63 13.71 -27.05
C GLY A 168 -23.24 14.96 -27.69
N PHE A 169 -22.58 16.12 -27.59
CA PHE A 169 -23.04 17.37 -28.21
C PHE A 169 -22.77 17.46 -29.71
N GLY A 170 -21.76 16.76 -30.23
CA GLY A 170 -21.45 16.74 -31.66
C GLY A 170 -22.47 15.98 -32.52
N TYR A 171 -23.12 14.96 -31.96
CA TYR A 171 -24.09 14.13 -32.68
C TYR A 171 -25.49 14.77 -32.79
N ALA A 172 -25.86 15.66 -31.86
CA ALA A 172 -27.19 16.26 -31.82
C ALA A 172 -27.44 17.38 -32.88
N ARG A 173 -26.42 17.80 -33.65
CA ARG A 173 -26.53 18.97 -34.55
C ARG A 173 -26.74 18.69 -36.04
N LYS A 174 -26.93 17.44 -36.47
CA LYS A 174 -27.15 17.13 -37.90
C LYS A 174 -28.43 16.35 -38.17
N ARG A 175 -29.62 16.94 -38.00
CA ARG A 175 -30.84 16.65 -38.79
C ARG A 175 -31.91 17.75 -38.62
N VAL A 176 -31.80 18.87 -39.35
CA VAL A 176 -32.96 19.63 -39.87
C VAL A 176 -32.50 20.44 -41.08
N ALA A 177 -32.95 20.07 -42.28
CA ALA A 177 -33.28 20.98 -43.39
C ALA A 177 -33.99 20.18 -44.51
N ALA A 178 -34.93 20.88 -45.16
CA ALA A 178 -36.03 20.43 -46.01
C ALA A 178 -35.68 19.58 -47.23
#